data_AF-A0A2Z2KSK6-F1
#
_entry.id   AF-A0A2Z2KSK6-F1
#
_cell.length_a   1.000
_cell.length_b   1.000
_cell.length_c   1.000
_cell.angle_alpha   90.00
_cell.angle_beta   90.00
_cell.angle_gamma   90.00
#
_symmetry.space_group_name_H-M   'P 1'
#
loop_
_entity.id
_entity.type
_entity.pdbx_description
1 polymer ?
#
loop_
_entity_poly.entity_id
_entity_poly.type
_entity_poly.pdbx_seq_one_letter_code
_entity_poly.pdbx_strand_id
1 'polypeptide(L)'
;MNLEKRDIILREIQYWRKSKLLPEQYCDFLTNLYDDEAATPDDNPISLRNLQQGSVKVWLFGFGIISLIFLISLYFSVFPWPLQLATALSVLIVCYGYSAVYRDRYKVISLMLAGIGSVLTLAFGLWLIELHQLDPYFWRPILIAACGLLWCLLGFMMRIGVLHYCGFAFWGLLYAGFFNGKRPEASILELELLWLPICILMVWLSWLVYHRVNGISGVYFAVGVSLWVMPELDALLLREAYPQWVSLILLLKIAAGLALLFVFRKKWITWVSS
;
A
#
# COMPACT_ATOMS: atom_id res chain seq x y z
N MET A 1 -8.53 24.06 27.95
CA MET A 1 -8.35 25.37 28.62
C MET A 1 -9.63 25.69 29.37
N ASN A 2 -9.57 26.23 30.59
CA ASN A 2 -10.79 26.44 31.40
C ASN A 2 -11.60 27.61 30.79
N LEU A 3 -12.85 27.38 30.38
CA LEU A 3 -13.71 28.36 29.69
C LEU A 3 -13.87 29.66 30.49
N GLU A 4 -13.95 29.55 31.82
CA GLU A 4 -14.02 30.70 32.74
C GLU A 4 -12.77 31.59 32.69
N LYS A 5 -11.58 30.99 32.57
CA LYS A 5 -10.33 31.76 32.48
C LYS A 5 -10.24 32.52 31.16
N ARG A 6 -10.82 31.98 30.08
CA ARG A 6 -10.85 32.62 28.76
C ARG A 6 -11.73 33.86 28.76
N ASP A 7 -12.94 33.76 29.32
CA ASP A 7 -13.86 34.91 29.37
C ASP A 7 -13.29 36.04 30.24
N ILE A 8 -12.54 35.70 31.29
CA ILE A 8 -11.81 36.68 32.08
C ILE A 8 -10.74 37.39 31.22
N ILE A 9 -9.94 36.64 30.45
CA ILE A 9 -8.89 37.22 29.59
C ILE A 9 -9.48 38.13 28.50
N LEU A 10 -10.58 37.72 27.85
CA LEU A 10 -11.24 38.53 26.81
C LEU A 10 -11.81 39.84 27.37
N ARG A 11 -12.40 39.80 28.58
CA ARG A 11 -12.87 41.01 29.27
C ARG A 11 -11.73 41.96 29.60
N GLU A 12 -10.58 41.42 30.01
CA GLU A 12 -9.41 42.20 30.35
C GLU A 12 -8.79 42.89 29.11
N ILE A 13 -8.73 42.20 27.97
CA ILE A 13 -8.29 42.79 26.69
C ILE A 13 -9.21 43.96 26.27
N GLN A 14 -10.52 43.82 26.45
CA GLN A 14 -11.47 44.92 26.20
C GLN A 14 -11.28 46.10 27.15
N TYR A 15 -10.94 45.82 28.41
CA TYR A 15 -10.61 46.87 29.39
C TYR A 15 -9.35 47.63 28.97
N TRP A 16 -8.30 46.93 28.54
CA TRP A 16 -7.06 47.55 28.03
C TRP A 16 -7.29 48.41 26.78
N ARG A 17 -8.20 47.97 25.88
CA ARG A 17 -8.61 48.76 24.72
C ARG A 17 -9.34 50.05 25.12
N LYS A 18 -10.33 49.97 26.02
CA LYS A 18 -11.11 51.14 26.46
C LYS A 18 -10.28 52.15 27.24
N SER A 19 -9.33 51.67 28.05
CA SER A 19 -8.42 52.50 28.83
C SER A 19 -7.20 53.00 28.05
N LYS A 20 -7.04 52.58 26.78
CA LYS A 20 -5.88 52.87 25.92
C LYS A 20 -4.52 52.46 26.53
N LEU A 21 -4.52 51.43 27.38
CA LEU A 21 -3.29 50.87 27.96
C LEU A 21 -2.40 50.18 26.91
N LEU A 22 -3.02 49.68 25.84
CA LEU A 22 -2.37 49.02 24.72
C LEU A 22 -2.90 49.58 23.39
N PRO A 23 -2.06 49.72 22.35
CA PRO A 23 -2.52 50.11 21.02
C PRO A 23 -3.52 49.10 20.43
N GLU A 24 -4.49 49.59 19.66
CA GLU A 24 -5.61 48.79 19.15
C GLU A 24 -5.17 47.54 18.39
N GLN A 25 -4.11 47.65 17.58
CA GLN A 25 -3.52 46.55 16.82
C GLN A 25 -3.08 45.36 17.70
N TYR A 26 -2.55 45.62 18.90
CA TYR A 26 -2.14 44.54 19.82
C TYR A 26 -3.34 43.90 20.50
N CYS A 27 -4.36 44.70 20.84
CA CYS A 27 -5.61 44.17 21.36
C CYS A 27 -6.33 43.29 20.32
N ASP A 28 -6.29 43.66 19.04
CA ASP A 28 -6.83 42.85 17.94
C ASP A 28 -6.08 41.52 17.81
N PHE A 29 -4.74 41.55 17.83
CA PHE A 29 -3.91 40.35 17.79
C PHE A 29 -4.21 39.40 18.97
N LEU A 30 -4.26 39.91 20.20
CA LEU A 30 -4.54 39.12 21.40
C LEU A 30 -5.98 38.57 21.38
N THR A 31 -6.95 39.36 20.93
CA THR A 31 -8.33 38.89 20.79
C THR A 31 -8.36 37.71 19.83
N ASN A 32 -7.77 37.84 18.63
CA ASN A 32 -7.69 36.77 17.65
C ASN A 32 -6.92 35.53 18.13
N LEU A 33 -5.98 35.68 19.06
CA LEU A 33 -5.23 34.55 19.64
C LEU A 33 -6.08 33.72 20.62
N TYR A 34 -7.03 34.36 21.31
CA TYR A 34 -7.91 33.73 22.30
C TYR A 34 -9.32 33.47 21.77
N ASP A 35 -9.64 34.00 20.59
CA ASP A 35 -10.88 33.75 19.87
C ASP A 35 -10.72 32.46 19.05
N ASP A 36 -11.23 31.35 19.60
CA ASP A 36 -11.23 30.03 18.95
C ASP A 36 -12.01 30.04 17.60
N GLU A 37 -12.71 31.13 17.26
CA GLU A 37 -13.40 31.32 15.97
C GLU A 37 -12.54 31.97 14.88
N ALA A 38 -11.37 32.55 15.21
CA ALA A 38 -10.37 32.95 14.21
C ALA A 38 -9.67 31.69 13.68
N ALA A 39 -10.43 30.96 12.86
CA ALA A 39 -10.13 29.68 12.30
C ALA A 39 -8.67 29.53 11.90
N THR A 40 -7.96 28.62 12.57
CA THR A 40 -6.98 27.81 11.87
C THR A 40 -7.69 27.27 10.62
N PRO A 41 -7.18 27.51 9.39
CA PRO A 41 -7.68 26.79 8.24
C PRO A 41 -7.49 25.31 8.58
N ASP A 42 -8.59 24.63 8.86
CA ASP A 42 -8.58 23.20 9.12
C ASP A 42 -8.20 22.58 7.77
N ASP A 43 -6.91 22.26 7.62
CA ASP A 43 -6.29 21.70 6.41
C ASP A 43 -6.81 20.28 6.11
N ASN A 44 -7.84 19.83 6.86
CA ASN A 44 -8.58 18.62 6.65
C ASN A 44 -9.86 18.88 5.83
N PRO A 45 -9.90 18.45 4.55
CA PRO A 45 -11.07 18.65 3.68
C PRO A 45 -12.34 17.88 4.10
N ILE A 46 -12.31 17.13 5.21
CA ILE A 46 -13.38 16.22 5.67
C ILE A 46 -13.79 16.51 7.13
N SER A 47 -13.85 17.78 7.55
CA SER A 47 -14.38 18.13 8.87
C SER A 47 -15.92 18.14 8.88
N LEU A 48 -16.54 17.71 9.98
CA LEU A 48 -18.00 17.68 10.15
C LEU A 48 -18.63 19.08 10.04
N ARG A 49 -17.86 20.14 10.34
CA ARG A 49 -18.26 21.54 10.18
C ARG A 49 -18.40 21.94 8.71
N ASN A 50 -17.52 21.44 7.83
CA ASN A 50 -17.60 21.64 6.38
C ASN A 50 -18.81 20.91 5.75
N LEU A 51 -19.21 19.77 6.32
CA LEU A 51 -20.43 19.05 5.88
C LEU A 51 -21.72 19.79 6.27
N GLN A 52 -21.75 20.48 7.41
CA GLN A 52 -22.90 21.30 7.85
C GLN A 52 -23.09 22.58 7.03
N GLN A 53 -22.01 23.15 6.49
CA GLN A 53 -22.04 24.33 5.62
C GLN A 53 -22.04 23.97 4.12
N GLY A 54 -22.18 22.68 3.79
CA GLY A 54 -22.12 22.18 2.42
C GLY A 54 -23.26 22.69 1.55
N SER A 55 -22.92 23.30 0.41
CA SER A 55 -23.89 23.73 -0.59
C SER A 55 -24.74 22.55 -1.09
N VAL A 56 -26.03 22.78 -1.33
CA VAL A 56 -26.97 21.78 -1.89
C VAL A 56 -26.42 21.12 -3.17
N LYS A 57 -25.61 21.85 -3.95
CA LYS A 57 -24.93 21.31 -5.15
C LYS A 57 -23.88 20.25 -4.82
N VAL A 58 -23.13 20.41 -3.72
CA VAL A 58 -22.14 19.43 -3.25
C VAL A 58 -22.86 18.17 -2.75
N TRP A 59 -23.97 18.34 -2.04
CA TRP A 59 -24.82 17.23 -1.60
C TRP A 59 -25.43 16.44 -2.76
N LEU A 60 -26.00 17.13 -3.76
CA LEU A 60 -26.52 16.52 -4.98
C LEU A 60 -25.42 15.81 -5.78
N PHE A 61 -24.23 16.39 -5.86
CA PHE A 61 -23.09 15.79 -6.53
C PHE A 61 -22.61 14.51 -5.82
N GLY A 62 -22.48 14.57 -4.49
CA GLY A 62 -22.13 13.40 -3.68
C GLY A 62 -23.18 12.28 -3.80
N PHE A 63 -24.46 12.63 -3.70
CA PHE A 63 -25.57 11.69 -3.92
C PHE A 63 -25.52 11.09 -5.33
N GLY A 64 -25.25 11.90 -6.36
CA GLY A 64 -25.12 11.44 -7.74
C GLY A 64 -23.97 10.44 -7.92
N ILE A 65 -22.79 10.71 -7.35
CA ILE A 65 -21.65 9.78 -7.39
C ILE A 65 -22.00 8.48 -6.67
N ILE A 66 -22.55 8.55 -5.46
CA ILE A 66 -22.90 7.36 -4.67
C ILE A 66 -23.94 6.53 -5.43
N SER A 67 -25.00 7.17 -5.93
CA SER A 67 -26.04 6.52 -6.72
C SER A 67 -25.46 5.85 -7.98
N LEU A 68 -24.54 6.52 -8.68
CA LEU A 68 -23.86 5.95 -9.84
C LEU A 68 -23.01 4.72 -9.47
N ILE A 69 -22.28 4.76 -8.35
CA ILE A 69 -21.49 3.62 -7.86
C ILE A 69 -22.41 2.43 -7.56
N PHE A 70 -23.54 2.66 -6.90
CA PHE A 70 -24.53 1.61 -6.62
C PHE A 70 -25.16 1.06 -7.90
N LEU A 71 -25.54 1.94 -8.84
CA LEU A 71 -26.09 1.54 -10.13
C LEU A 71 -25.10 0.65 -10.89
N ILE A 72 -23.85 1.09 -11.01
CA ILE A 72 -22.79 0.33 -11.68
C ILE A 72 -22.58 -1.01 -10.97
N SER A 73 -22.52 -1.03 -9.64
CA SER A 73 -22.27 -2.27 -8.89
C SER A 73 -23.42 -3.27 -9.01
N LEU A 74 -24.67 -2.81 -8.96
CA LEU A 74 -25.86 -3.67 -9.03
C LEU A 74 -26.14 -4.17 -10.47
N TYR A 75 -25.85 -3.36 -11.49
CA TYR A 75 -26.07 -3.72 -12.89
C TYR A 75 -24.82 -4.21 -13.62
N PHE A 76 -23.69 -4.33 -12.92
CA PHE A 76 -22.41 -4.73 -13.51
C PHE A 76 -22.52 -6.02 -14.32
N SER A 77 -23.22 -7.04 -13.79
CA SER A 77 -23.37 -8.35 -14.41
C SER A 77 -24.16 -8.33 -15.72
N VAL A 78 -25.00 -7.31 -15.93
CA VAL A 78 -25.83 -7.14 -17.14
C VAL A 78 -25.06 -6.44 -18.24
N PHE A 79 -24.00 -5.69 -17.90
CA PHE A 79 -23.22 -4.97 -18.89
C PHE A 79 -22.46 -5.91 -19.84
N PRO A 80 -22.29 -5.51 -21.12
CA PRO A 80 -21.47 -6.28 -22.05
C PRO A 80 -20.00 -6.29 -21.59
N TRP A 81 -19.29 -7.36 -21.93
CA TRP A 81 -17.91 -7.60 -21.49
C TRP A 81 -16.96 -6.40 -21.64
N PRO A 82 -16.94 -5.65 -22.76
CA PRO A 82 -16.05 -4.49 -22.89
C PRO A 82 -16.34 -3.37 -21.87
N LEU A 83 -17.60 -3.19 -21.46
CA LEU A 83 -17.99 -2.15 -20.51
C LEU A 83 -17.60 -2.54 -19.07
N GLN A 84 -17.70 -3.82 -18.73
CA GLN A 84 -17.21 -4.36 -17.45
C GLN A 84 -15.69 -4.19 -17.33
N LEU A 85 -14.94 -4.45 -18.41
CA LEU A 85 -13.51 -4.23 -18.44
C LEU A 85 -13.17 -2.73 -18.36
N ALA A 86 -13.88 -1.89 -19.11
CA ALA A 86 -13.66 -0.44 -19.11
C ALA A 86 -13.92 0.18 -17.73
N THR A 87 -14.93 -0.29 -17.00
CA THR A 87 -15.23 0.16 -15.64
C THR A 87 -14.18 -0.31 -14.63
N ALA A 88 -13.71 -1.56 -14.72
CA ALA A 88 -12.59 -2.03 -13.90
C ALA A 88 -11.31 -1.20 -14.16
N LEU A 89 -10.99 -0.95 -15.44
CA LEU A 89 -9.83 -0.16 -15.85
C LEU A 89 -9.93 1.32 -15.44
N SER A 90 -11.12 1.93 -15.49
CA SER A 90 -11.28 3.32 -15.07
C SER A 90 -11.03 3.48 -13.57
N VAL A 91 -11.55 2.56 -12.75
CA VAL A 91 -11.29 2.52 -11.29
C VAL A 91 -9.80 2.35 -11.01
N LEU A 92 -9.14 1.44 -11.72
CA LEU A 92 -7.70 1.22 -11.66
C LEU A 92 -6.89 2.50 -11.97
N ILE A 93 -7.22 3.17 -13.08
CA ILE A 93 -6.56 4.41 -13.51
C ILE A 93 -6.77 5.51 -12.47
N VAL A 94 -7.97 5.63 -11.90
CA VAL A 94 -8.27 6.59 -10.83
C VAL A 94 -7.43 6.28 -9.59
N CYS A 95 -7.46 5.06 -9.08
CA CYS A 95 -6.73 4.69 -7.86
C CYS A 95 -5.21 4.88 -7.99
N TYR A 96 -4.59 4.32 -9.03
CA TYR A 96 -3.13 4.45 -9.21
C TYR A 96 -2.72 5.83 -9.72
N GLY A 97 -3.55 6.49 -10.54
CA GLY A 97 -3.29 7.84 -11.03
C GLY A 97 -3.26 8.85 -9.89
N TYR A 98 -4.27 8.84 -9.01
CA TYR A 98 -4.26 9.70 -7.82
C TYR A 98 -3.18 9.27 -6.82
N SER A 99 -2.87 7.96 -6.71
CA SER A 99 -1.73 7.49 -5.90
C SER A 99 -0.42 8.14 -6.37
N ALA A 100 -0.18 8.19 -7.68
CA ALA A 100 1.00 8.81 -8.27
C ALA A 100 1.04 10.33 -8.04
N VAL A 101 -0.08 11.03 -8.23
CA VAL A 101 -0.18 12.49 -8.07
C VAL A 101 0.04 12.92 -6.62
N TYR A 102 -0.56 12.22 -5.66
CA TYR A 102 -0.47 12.59 -4.25
C TYR A 102 0.77 12.05 -3.53
N ARG A 103 1.63 11.30 -4.22
CA ARG A 103 2.78 10.62 -3.62
C ARG A 103 3.70 11.56 -2.84
N ASP A 104 4.02 12.72 -3.41
CA ASP A 104 5.03 13.61 -2.85
C ASP A 104 4.47 14.49 -1.72
N ARG A 105 3.17 14.81 -1.75
CA ARG A 105 2.51 15.63 -0.71
C ARG A 105 1.91 14.81 0.43
N TYR A 106 1.28 13.68 0.14
CA TYR A 106 0.54 12.88 1.10
C TYR A 106 0.87 11.38 0.96
N LYS A 107 2.04 10.99 1.47
CA LYS A 107 2.57 9.61 1.37
C LYS A 107 1.59 8.53 1.84
N VAL A 108 0.89 8.78 2.96
CA VAL A 108 -0.08 7.82 3.53
C VAL A 108 -1.28 7.65 2.60
N ILE A 109 -1.83 8.75 2.10
CA ILE A 109 -2.98 8.72 1.17
C ILE A 109 -2.58 8.00 -0.11
N SER A 110 -1.41 8.31 -0.67
CA SER A 110 -0.87 7.63 -1.86
C SER A 110 -0.77 6.11 -1.65
N LEU A 111 -0.24 5.68 -0.51
CA LEU A 111 -0.14 4.25 -0.17
C LEU A 111 -1.51 3.59 0.00
N MET A 112 -2.45 4.25 0.69
CA MET A 112 -3.82 3.75 0.84
C MET A 112 -4.50 3.59 -0.52
N LEU A 113 -4.34 4.56 -1.42
CA LEU A 113 -4.94 4.51 -2.75
C LEU A 113 -4.33 3.42 -3.63
N ALA A 114 -3.01 3.22 -3.57
CA ALA A 114 -2.35 2.09 -4.22
C ALA A 114 -2.82 0.74 -3.65
N GLY A 115 -3.01 0.65 -2.34
CA GLY A 115 -3.53 -0.53 -1.66
C GLY A 115 -4.97 -0.84 -2.08
N ILE A 116 -5.86 0.16 -2.05
CA ILE A 116 -7.25 0.03 -2.52
C ILE A 116 -7.27 -0.40 -3.99
N GLY A 117 -6.49 0.27 -4.85
CA GLY A 117 -6.35 -0.11 -6.25
C GLY A 117 -5.92 -1.56 -6.43
N SER A 118 -4.96 -2.04 -5.64
CA SER A 118 -4.46 -3.42 -5.68
C SER A 118 -5.53 -4.44 -5.29
N VAL A 119 -6.24 -4.19 -4.19
CA VAL A 119 -7.34 -5.07 -3.73
C VAL A 119 -8.46 -5.10 -4.77
N LEU A 120 -8.85 -3.95 -5.31
CA LEU A 120 -9.88 -3.86 -6.35
C LEU A 120 -9.44 -4.59 -7.62
N THR A 121 -8.18 -4.46 -8.05
CA THR A 121 -7.64 -5.17 -9.24
C THR A 121 -7.87 -6.67 -9.12
N LEU A 122 -7.50 -7.24 -7.97
CA LEU A 122 -7.67 -8.66 -7.66
C LEU A 122 -9.14 -9.06 -7.58
N ALA A 123 -9.93 -8.31 -6.82
CA ALA A 123 -11.35 -8.61 -6.58
C ALA A 123 -12.14 -8.59 -7.90
N PHE A 124 -11.97 -7.54 -8.72
CA PHE A 124 -12.60 -7.48 -10.03
C PHE A 124 -12.11 -8.59 -10.96
N GLY A 125 -10.82 -8.89 -10.96
CA GLY A 125 -10.27 -9.98 -11.78
C GLY A 125 -10.87 -11.35 -11.43
N LEU A 126 -10.95 -11.68 -10.14
CA LEU A 126 -11.56 -12.93 -9.66
C LEU A 126 -13.05 -12.97 -9.96
N TRP A 127 -13.76 -11.87 -9.73
CA TRP A 127 -15.19 -11.78 -10.02
C TRP A 127 -15.48 -11.96 -11.52
N LEU A 128 -14.64 -11.41 -12.40
CA LEU A 128 -14.81 -11.55 -13.85
C LEU A 128 -14.61 -12.99 -14.32
N ILE A 129 -13.67 -13.73 -13.71
CA ILE A 129 -13.45 -15.16 -13.98
C ILE A 129 -14.70 -15.96 -13.63
N GLU A 130 -15.28 -15.72 -12.46
CA GLU A 130 -16.49 -16.42 -12.00
C GLU A 130 -17.72 -16.03 -12.83
N LEU A 131 -17.89 -14.75 -13.11
CA LEU A 131 -19.04 -14.22 -13.87
C LEU A 131 -19.13 -14.81 -15.28
N HIS A 132 -17.98 -15.02 -15.94
CA HIS A 132 -17.91 -15.59 -17.28
C HIS A 132 -17.70 -17.10 -17.30
N GLN A 133 -17.74 -17.76 -16.13
CA GLN A 133 -17.51 -19.20 -15.98
C GLN A 133 -16.21 -19.66 -16.66
N LEU A 134 -15.18 -18.82 -16.56
CA LEU A 134 -13.87 -19.11 -17.15
C LEU A 134 -13.16 -20.18 -16.33
N ASP A 135 -12.38 -21.03 -17.00
CA ASP A 135 -11.60 -22.08 -16.34
C ASP A 135 -10.67 -21.48 -15.26
N PRO A 136 -10.92 -21.76 -13.97
CA PRO A 136 -10.13 -21.18 -12.88
C PRO A 136 -8.68 -21.65 -12.90
N TYR A 137 -8.39 -22.86 -13.39
CA TYR A 137 -7.04 -23.41 -13.43
C TYR A 137 -6.15 -22.67 -14.43
N PHE A 138 -6.73 -22.18 -15.53
CA PHE A 138 -6.02 -21.41 -16.54
C PHE A 138 -5.99 -19.92 -16.23
N TRP A 139 -7.13 -19.32 -15.85
CA TRP A 139 -7.27 -17.88 -15.73
C TRP A 139 -6.76 -17.28 -14.42
N ARG A 140 -6.80 -18.02 -13.30
CA ARG A 140 -6.25 -17.51 -12.02
C ARG A 140 -4.74 -17.30 -12.09
N PRO A 141 -3.91 -18.22 -12.63
CA PRO A 141 -2.48 -17.96 -12.81
C PRO A 141 -2.20 -16.76 -13.72
N ILE A 142 -2.99 -16.57 -14.78
CA ILE A 142 -2.86 -15.41 -15.68
C ILE A 142 -3.17 -14.11 -14.94
N LEU A 143 -4.22 -14.09 -14.13
CA LEU A 143 -4.57 -12.93 -13.32
C LEU A 143 -3.46 -12.59 -12.32
N ILE A 144 -2.93 -13.60 -11.61
CA ILE A 144 -1.81 -13.42 -10.68
C ILE A 144 -0.57 -12.91 -11.43
N ALA A 145 -0.27 -13.42 -12.62
CA ALA A 145 0.88 -12.99 -13.42
C ALA A 145 0.71 -11.54 -13.88
N ALA A 146 -0.48 -11.17 -14.35
CA ALA A 146 -0.80 -9.82 -14.77
C ALA A 146 -0.73 -8.83 -13.60
N CYS A 147 -1.27 -9.18 -12.42
CA CYS A 147 -1.17 -8.36 -11.22
C CYS A 147 0.28 -8.23 -10.74
N GLY A 148 1.03 -9.34 -10.73
CA GLY A 148 2.46 -9.36 -10.39
C GLY A 148 3.27 -8.42 -11.28
N LEU A 149 3.05 -8.50 -12.61
CA LEU A 149 3.69 -7.60 -13.57
C LEU A 149 3.28 -6.13 -13.36
N LEU A 150 1.97 -5.86 -13.24
CA LEU A 150 1.44 -4.53 -13.02
C LEU A 150 2.07 -3.89 -11.78
N TRP A 151 2.12 -4.61 -10.66
CA TRP A 151 2.65 -4.09 -9.39
C TRP A 151 4.17 -3.96 -9.37
N CYS A 152 4.89 -4.83 -10.09
CA CYS A 152 6.32 -4.62 -10.31
C CYS A 152 6.58 -3.33 -11.09
N LEU A 153 5.86 -3.12 -12.20
CA LEU A 153 6.02 -1.92 -13.03
C LEU A 153 5.60 -0.66 -12.28
N LEU A 154 4.40 -0.64 -11.71
CA LEU A 154 3.89 0.51 -10.96
C LEU A 154 4.70 0.79 -9.70
N GLY A 155 5.09 -0.25 -8.95
CA GLY A 155 5.92 -0.12 -7.75
C GLY A 155 7.31 0.44 -8.07
N PHE A 156 7.91 0.02 -9.19
CA PHE A 156 9.17 0.57 -9.69
C PHE A 156 9.03 2.03 -10.16
N MET A 157 8.04 2.32 -11.01
CA MET A 157 7.81 3.66 -11.58
C MET A 157 7.42 4.68 -10.51
N MET A 158 6.50 4.31 -9.61
CA MET A 158 6.03 5.16 -8.52
C MET A 158 6.94 5.11 -7.29
N ARG A 159 7.99 4.28 -7.27
CA ARG A 159 8.89 4.06 -6.12
C ARG A 159 8.14 3.70 -4.83
N ILE A 160 7.05 2.93 -4.94
CA ILE A 160 6.29 2.42 -3.80
C ILE A 160 6.83 1.03 -3.48
N GLY A 161 7.73 0.96 -2.50
CA GLY A 161 8.47 -0.28 -2.20
C GLY A 161 7.58 -1.47 -1.85
N VAL A 162 6.52 -1.26 -1.06
CA VAL A 162 5.57 -2.32 -0.68
C VAL A 162 4.83 -2.87 -1.91
N LEU A 163 4.38 -2.00 -2.81
CA LEU A 163 3.69 -2.42 -4.04
C LEU A 163 4.62 -3.26 -4.93
N HIS A 164 5.87 -2.82 -5.08
CA HIS A 164 6.88 -3.55 -5.84
C HIS A 164 7.17 -4.93 -5.22
N TYR A 165 7.31 -4.99 -3.89
CA TYR A 165 7.47 -6.24 -3.16
C TYR A 165 6.30 -7.20 -3.40
N CYS A 166 5.05 -6.72 -3.33
CA CYS A 166 3.87 -7.52 -3.61
C CYS A 166 3.87 -8.10 -5.03
N GLY A 167 4.38 -7.34 -6.01
CA GLY A 167 4.55 -7.85 -7.38
C GLY A 167 5.48 -9.06 -7.44
N PHE A 168 6.64 -9.01 -6.79
CA PHE A 168 7.55 -10.15 -6.69
C PHE A 168 6.96 -11.31 -5.88
N ALA A 169 6.21 -11.03 -4.81
CA ALA A 169 5.53 -12.07 -4.05
C ALA A 169 4.55 -12.85 -4.92
N PHE A 170 3.82 -12.19 -5.82
CA PHE A 170 2.91 -12.83 -6.77
C PHE A 170 3.65 -13.71 -7.78
N TRP A 171 4.80 -13.25 -8.28
CA TRP A 171 5.67 -14.08 -9.11
C TRP A 171 6.23 -15.28 -8.34
N GLY A 172 6.58 -15.11 -7.07
CA GLY A 172 7.01 -16.19 -6.19
C GLY A 172 5.91 -17.24 -5.98
N LEU A 173 4.66 -16.82 -5.77
CA LEU A 173 3.51 -17.72 -5.66
C LEU A 173 3.27 -18.54 -6.94
N LEU A 174 3.37 -17.90 -8.11
CA LEU A 174 3.28 -18.61 -9.40
C LEU A 174 4.41 -19.60 -9.60
N TYR A 175 5.63 -19.20 -9.25
CA TYR A 175 6.80 -20.05 -9.31
C TYR A 175 6.63 -21.30 -8.43
N ALA A 176 6.22 -21.11 -7.16
CA ALA A 176 5.93 -22.19 -6.23
C ALA A 176 4.84 -23.14 -6.77
N GLY A 177 3.68 -22.57 -7.17
CA GLY A 177 2.55 -23.37 -7.67
C GLY A 177 2.89 -24.17 -8.94
N PHE A 178 3.67 -23.59 -9.85
CA PHE A 178 4.11 -24.28 -11.07
C PHE A 178 5.02 -25.48 -10.77
N PHE A 179 6.00 -25.31 -9.88
CA PHE A 179 6.91 -26.40 -9.51
C PHE A 179 6.23 -27.47 -8.66
N ASN A 180 5.29 -27.08 -7.79
CA ASN A 180 4.48 -28.04 -7.05
C ASN A 180 3.67 -28.93 -8.00
N GLY A 181 3.03 -28.34 -9.02
CA GLY A 181 2.26 -29.11 -10.01
C GLY A 181 3.11 -30.05 -10.88
N LYS A 182 4.36 -29.67 -11.19
CA LYS A 182 5.26 -30.51 -12.02
C LYS A 182 6.05 -31.56 -11.22
N ARG A 183 6.41 -31.26 -9.98
CA ARG A 183 7.24 -32.12 -9.12
C ARG A 183 6.72 -32.06 -7.68
N PRO A 184 5.59 -32.73 -7.39
CA PRO A 184 5.04 -32.73 -6.03
C PRO A 184 5.98 -33.43 -5.03
N GLU A 185 6.70 -34.47 -5.48
CA GLU A 185 7.62 -35.29 -4.67
C GLU A 185 9.06 -34.73 -4.59
N ALA A 186 9.28 -33.46 -4.93
CA ALA A 186 10.65 -32.91 -4.93
C ALA A 186 11.27 -32.94 -3.52
N SER A 187 12.51 -33.39 -3.44
CA SER A 187 13.28 -33.41 -2.18
C SER A 187 13.59 -31.99 -1.70
N ILE A 188 13.89 -31.83 -0.40
CA ILE A 188 14.31 -30.54 0.18
C ILE A 188 15.53 -29.96 -0.56
N LEU A 189 16.47 -30.82 -0.97
CA LEU A 189 17.64 -30.38 -1.74
C LEU A 189 17.26 -29.79 -3.10
N GLU A 190 16.27 -30.38 -3.78
CA GLU A 190 15.76 -29.82 -5.04
C GLU A 190 15.09 -28.47 -4.81
N LEU A 191 14.34 -28.32 -3.71
CA LEU A 191 13.75 -27.02 -3.33
C LEU A 191 14.80 -25.96 -3.08
N GLU A 192 15.85 -26.30 -2.35
CA GLU A 192 16.98 -25.42 -2.10
C GLU A 192 17.62 -24.95 -3.41
N LEU A 193 17.86 -25.88 -4.34
CA LEU A 193 18.40 -25.56 -5.66
C LEU A 193 17.44 -24.71 -6.52
N LEU A 194 16.13 -24.78 -6.28
CA LEU A 194 15.14 -23.97 -6.99
C LEU A 194 15.08 -22.53 -6.48
N TRP A 195 15.16 -22.31 -5.17
CA TRP A 195 14.95 -20.97 -4.58
C TRP A 195 16.25 -20.22 -4.28
N LEU A 196 17.32 -20.90 -3.84
CA LEU A 196 18.58 -20.24 -3.45
C LEU A 196 19.23 -19.44 -4.58
N PRO A 197 19.28 -19.89 -5.85
CA PRO A 197 19.84 -19.07 -6.93
C PRO A 197 19.07 -17.77 -7.13
N ILE A 198 17.74 -17.80 -6.98
CA ILE A 198 16.89 -16.61 -7.10
C ILE A 198 17.12 -15.67 -5.91
N CYS A 199 17.23 -16.22 -4.69
CA CYS A 199 17.61 -15.45 -3.50
C CYS A 199 18.93 -14.71 -3.70
N ILE A 200 19.99 -15.41 -4.15
CA ILE A 200 21.31 -14.81 -4.41
C ILE A 200 21.21 -13.73 -5.49
N LEU A 201 20.47 -14.01 -6.58
CA LEU A 201 20.25 -13.04 -7.65
C LEU A 201 19.56 -11.77 -7.13
N MET A 202 18.54 -11.90 -6.28
CA MET A 202 17.82 -10.74 -5.73
C MET A 202 18.69 -9.92 -4.77
N VAL A 203 19.50 -10.56 -3.93
CA VAL A 203 20.46 -9.85 -3.07
C VAL A 203 21.53 -9.15 -3.91
N TRP A 204 22.01 -9.79 -4.98
CA TRP A 204 22.95 -9.17 -5.91
C TRP A 204 22.35 -7.99 -6.67
N LEU A 205 21.10 -8.12 -7.13
CA LEU A 205 20.35 -7.03 -7.78
C LEU A 205 20.11 -5.86 -6.82
N SER A 206 19.88 -6.11 -5.53
CA SER A 206 19.80 -5.06 -4.52
C SER A 206 21.07 -4.21 -4.49
N TRP A 207 22.23 -4.86 -4.43
CA TRP A 207 23.53 -4.19 -4.49
C TRP A 207 23.75 -3.44 -5.81
N LEU A 208 23.36 -4.00 -6.95
CA LEU A 208 23.49 -3.35 -8.25
C LEU A 208 22.61 -2.09 -8.37
N VAL A 209 21.33 -2.22 -7.97
CA VAL A 209 20.33 -1.16 -8.08
C VAL A 209 20.61 -0.03 -7.08
N TYR A 210 21.22 -0.34 -5.93
CA TYR A 210 21.68 0.65 -4.96
C TYR A 210 22.51 1.77 -5.61
N HIS A 211 23.35 1.44 -6.58
CA HIS A 211 24.19 2.43 -7.27
C HIS A 211 23.48 3.21 -8.38
N ARG A 212 22.29 2.78 -8.83
CA ARG A 212 21.63 3.29 -10.03
C ARG A 212 20.28 3.96 -9.77
N VAL A 213 19.49 3.45 -8.82
CA VAL A 213 18.13 3.92 -8.55
C VAL A 213 17.83 3.92 -7.05
N ASN A 214 17.70 5.11 -6.47
CA ASN A 214 17.37 5.32 -5.06
C ASN A 214 15.94 4.84 -4.73
N GLY A 215 15.74 4.28 -3.54
CA GLY A 215 14.45 3.86 -3.00
C GLY A 215 13.93 2.49 -3.45
N ILE A 216 14.67 1.76 -4.30
CA ILE A 216 14.23 0.45 -4.83
C ILE A 216 15.13 -0.70 -4.35
N SER A 217 16.41 -0.43 -4.06
CA SER A 217 17.37 -1.41 -3.57
C SER A 217 16.86 -2.22 -2.38
N GLY A 218 16.19 -1.56 -1.41
CA GLY A 218 15.60 -2.23 -0.25
C GLY A 218 14.52 -3.26 -0.59
N VAL A 219 13.79 -3.10 -1.70
CA VAL A 219 12.78 -4.05 -2.16
C VAL A 219 13.44 -5.37 -2.58
N TYR A 220 14.47 -5.30 -3.43
CA TYR A 220 15.20 -6.50 -3.88
C TYR A 220 15.87 -7.23 -2.70
N PHE A 221 16.37 -6.48 -1.72
CA PHE A 221 16.91 -7.06 -0.49
C PHE A 221 15.83 -7.81 0.30
N ALA A 222 14.68 -7.16 0.52
CA ALA A 222 13.55 -7.77 1.22
C ALA A 222 13.04 -9.03 0.50
N VAL A 223 12.91 -8.99 -0.84
CA VAL A 223 12.54 -10.16 -1.64
C VAL A 223 13.58 -11.27 -1.48
N GLY A 224 14.88 -10.97 -1.57
CA GLY A 224 15.94 -11.95 -1.36
C GLY A 224 15.87 -12.62 0.02
N VAL A 225 15.70 -11.84 1.09
CA VAL A 225 15.53 -12.36 2.46
C VAL A 225 14.29 -13.25 2.57
N SER A 226 13.17 -12.87 1.94
CA SER A 226 11.97 -13.71 1.93
C SER A 226 12.19 -15.03 1.18
N LEU A 227 12.89 -14.99 0.03
CA LEU A 227 13.20 -16.17 -0.77
C LEU A 227 14.16 -17.15 -0.07
N TRP A 228 15.02 -16.68 0.83
CA TRP A 228 15.89 -17.53 1.65
C TRP A 228 15.12 -18.58 2.47
N VAL A 229 13.91 -18.22 2.89
CA VAL A 229 13.03 -19.03 3.74
C VAL A 229 11.99 -19.82 2.93
N MET A 230 11.87 -19.54 1.62
CA MET A 230 10.85 -20.16 0.77
C MET A 230 10.99 -21.67 0.53
N PRO A 231 12.18 -22.31 0.46
CA PRO A 231 12.26 -23.77 0.33
C PRO A 231 11.47 -24.51 1.41
N GLU A 232 11.63 -24.08 2.67
CA GLU A 232 10.98 -24.69 3.82
C GLU A 232 9.49 -24.34 3.88
N LEU A 233 9.13 -23.11 3.50
CA LEU A 233 7.72 -22.70 3.43
C LEU A 233 6.98 -23.45 2.32
N ASP A 234 7.59 -23.64 1.15
CA ASP A 234 7.04 -24.46 0.05
C ASP A 234 6.84 -25.90 0.53
N ALA A 235 7.84 -26.49 1.19
CA ALA A 235 7.75 -27.83 1.74
C ALA A 235 6.65 -27.98 2.81
N LEU A 236 6.45 -26.97 3.65
CA LEU A 236 5.49 -27.02 4.75
C LEU A 236 4.06 -26.70 4.32
N LEU A 237 3.87 -25.80 3.35
CA LEU A 237 2.54 -25.32 2.95
C LEU A 237 1.95 -26.08 1.77
N LEU A 238 2.79 -26.62 0.87
CA LEU A 238 2.34 -27.12 -0.43
C LEU A 238 2.59 -28.62 -0.65
N ARG A 239 3.36 -29.29 0.22
CA ARG A 239 3.78 -30.70 0.03
C ARG A 239 3.32 -31.59 1.19
N GLU A 240 2.78 -32.77 0.86
CA GLU A 240 2.19 -33.67 1.86
C GLU A 240 3.21 -34.54 2.61
N ALA A 241 4.35 -34.87 2.00
CA ALA A 241 5.39 -35.69 2.60
C ALA A 241 6.36 -34.84 3.44
N TYR A 242 5.93 -34.46 4.66
CA TYR A 242 6.66 -33.56 5.55
C TYR A 242 7.56 -34.29 6.58
N PRO A 243 8.89 -34.20 6.51
CA PRO A 243 9.77 -34.66 7.58
C PRO A 243 9.83 -33.61 8.70
N GLN A 244 9.64 -34.03 9.96
CA GLN A 244 9.70 -33.15 11.15
C GLN A 244 11.01 -32.35 11.24
N TRP A 245 12.09 -32.84 10.63
CA TRP A 245 13.42 -32.22 10.68
C TRP A 245 13.49 -30.92 9.86
N VAL A 246 12.56 -30.68 8.93
CA VAL A 246 12.47 -29.43 8.15
C VAL A 246 12.21 -28.23 9.05
N SER A 247 11.41 -28.38 10.11
CA SER A 247 11.23 -27.32 11.12
C SER A 247 12.55 -26.90 11.77
N LEU A 248 13.44 -27.86 12.04
CA LEU A 248 14.74 -27.57 12.64
C LEU A 248 15.67 -26.86 11.64
N ILE A 249 15.64 -27.26 10.37
CA ILE A 249 16.38 -26.59 9.29
C ILE A 249 15.90 -25.14 9.14
N LEU A 250 14.58 -24.91 9.14
CA LEU A 250 13.99 -23.58 9.09
C LEU A 250 14.47 -22.70 10.26
N LEU A 251 14.42 -23.20 11.49
CA LEU A 251 14.91 -22.47 12.66
C LEU A 251 16.41 -22.15 12.56
N LEU A 252 17.22 -23.12 12.11
CA LEU A 252 18.65 -22.92 11.90
C LEU A 252 18.91 -21.86 10.82
N LYS A 253 18.16 -21.87 9.72
CA LYS A 253 18.25 -20.87 8.65
C LYS A 253 17.84 -19.48 9.09
N ILE A 254 16.81 -19.36 9.91
CA ILE A 254 16.40 -18.08 10.50
C ILE A 254 17.53 -17.56 11.40
N ALA A 255 18.09 -18.40 12.27
CA ALA A 255 19.21 -18.03 13.13
C ALA A 255 20.44 -17.61 12.32
N ALA A 256 20.79 -18.37 11.28
CA ALA A 256 21.88 -18.05 10.35
C ALA A 256 21.61 -16.73 9.59
N GLY A 257 20.39 -16.53 9.10
CA GLY A 257 19.96 -15.30 8.44
C GLY A 257 20.08 -14.08 9.36
N LEU A 258 19.61 -14.18 10.61
CA LEU A 258 19.76 -13.12 11.60
C LEU A 258 21.22 -12.82 11.93
N ALA A 259 22.06 -13.86 12.07
CA ALA A 259 23.49 -13.68 12.29
C ALA A 259 24.16 -12.97 11.10
N LEU A 260 23.86 -13.37 9.86
CA LEU A 260 24.34 -12.71 8.65
C LEU A 260 23.89 -11.25 8.56
N LEU A 261 22.60 -10.98 8.83
CA LEU A 261 22.07 -9.61 8.90
C LEU A 261 22.82 -8.78 9.95
N PHE A 262 23.12 -9.34 11.12
CA PHE A 262 23.84 -8.63 12.16
C PHE A 262 25.31 -8.35 11.79
N VAL A 263 26.00 -9.34 11.21
CA VAL A 263 27.40 -9.22 10.77
C VAL A 263 27.52 -8.18 9.66
N PHE A 264 26.62 -8.22 8.66
CA PHE A 264 26.64 -7.33 7.51
C PHE A 264 25.83 -6.05 7.69
N ARG A 265 25.37 -5.72 8.91
CA ARG A 265 24.49 -4.57 9.19
C ARG A 265 24.96 -3.26 8.58
N LYS A 266 26.26 -2.96 8.66
CA LYS A 266 26.80 -1.70 8.11
C LYS A 266 26.66 -1.63 6.58
N LYS A 267 26.67 -2.76 5.88
CA LYS A 267 26.53 -2.82 4.42
C LYS A 267 25.07 -2.74 4.01
N TRP A 268 24.24 -3.66 4.48
CA TRP A 268 22.86 -3.73 4.00
C TRP A 268 22.00 -2.56 4.48
N ILE A 269 22.27 -1.97 5.66
CA ILE A 269 21.53 -0.78 6.13
C ILE A 269 21.69 0.37 5.13
N THR A 270 22.90 0.57 4.57
CA THR A 270 23.12 1.61 3.56
C THR A 270 22.31 1.37 2.29
N TRP A 271 22.11 0.10 1.92
CA TRP A 271 21.35 -0.29 0.73
C TRP A 271 19.85 -0.08 0.90
N VAL A 272 19.34 -0.24 2.12
CA VAL A 272 17.91 -0.11 2.45
C VAL A 272 17.55 1.34 2.75
N SER A 273 18.47 2.14 3.29
CA SER A 273 18.22 3.54 3.65
C SER A 273 18.34 4.53 2.48
N SER A 274 18.72 4.06 1.29
CA SER A 274 18.98 4.87 0.08
C SER A 274 17.76 4.95 -0.83
#